data_AF-A0AAE9MWQ8-F1
#
_entry.id   AF-A0AAE9MWQ8-F1
#
_cell.length_a   1.000
_cell.length_b   1.000
_cell.length_c   1.000
_cell.angle_alpha   90.00
_cell.angle_beta   90.00
_cell.angle_gamma   90.00
#
_symmetry.space_group_name_H-M   'P 1'
#
loop_
_entity.id
_entity.type
_entity.pdbx_description
1 polymer ?
#
loop_
_entity_poly.entity_id
_entity_poly.type
_entity_poly.pdbx_seq_one_letter_code
_entity_poly.pdbx_strand_id
1 'polypeptide(L)'
;MRIIDKNKDYYDYLAHQADSDDGVTFDRRGSIPLRNEDFFNILSEHVKNHKYYRQYWRFWKEEPAEYNKFFAIRAGIKLFLIGLKLEIDETDFRNCILKSYKMEFIKTFEDFDYRGKILDIVSVENIDSLVTAINKKKLENVKLSELVIRNIGLPDGFYILKNIGIPSIIPPEQIYYSMETYLFSLKNDKNCESKDLTDSEKIVNHGFDKKTSFRNSSTKNVF
;
A
#
# COMPACT_ATOMS: atom_id res chain seq x y z
N MET A 1 -12.50 10.14 7.26
CA MET A 1 -13.01 8.87 6.71
C MET A 1 -13.62 8.06 7.84
N ARG A 2 -14.92 7.76 7.75
CA ARG A 2 -15.59 6.83 8.67
C ARG A 2 -15.22 5.38 8.36
N ILE A 3 -14.96 4.58 9.38
CA ILE A 3 -14.66 3.15 9.24
C ILE A 3 -15.78 2.34 9.87
N ILE A 4 -16.40 1.45 9.09
CA ILE A 4 -17.48 0.58 9.55
C ILE A 4 -16.94 -0.83 9.76
N ASP A 5 -16.81 -1.22 11.03
CA ASP A 5 -16.40 -2.57 11.43
C ASP A 5 -16.72 -2.81 12.92
N LYS A 6 -16.90 -4.08 13.30
CA LYS A 6 -16.94 -4.53 14.69
C LYS A 6 -15.54 -4.60 15.31
N ASN A 7 -14.53 -4.94 14.52
CA ASN A 7 -13.16 -5.06 14.99
C ASN A 7 -12.44 -3.73 14.84
N LYS A 8 -11.74 -3.30 15.89
CA LYS A 8 -10.90 -2.10 15.86
C LYS A 8 -9.48 -2.43 15.48
N ASP A 9 -8.88 -1.60 14.63
CA ASP A 9 -7.46 -1.63 14.26
C ASP A 9 -6.70 -0.42 14.85
N TYR A 10 -5.37 -0.40 14.72
CA TYR A 10 -4.51 0.58 15.39
C TYR A 10 -4.62 2.00 14.82
N TYR A 11 -5.13 2.16 13.60
CA TYR A 11 -5.34 3.45 12.95
C TYR A 11 -6.79 3.97 13.07
N ASP A 12 -7.71 3.17 13.62
CA ASP A 12 -9.14 3.51 13.63
C ASP A 12 -9.48 4.74 14.48
N TYR A 13 -8.63 5.11 15.44
CA TYR A 13 -8.86 6.28 16.29
C TYR A 13 -8.87 7.60 15.49
N LEU A 14 -8.22 7.62 14.32
CA LEU A 14 -8.16 8.78 13.42
C LEU A 14 -9.52 9.07 12.77
N ALA A 15 -10.41 8.07 12.67
CA ALA A 15 -11.77 8.24 12.15
C ALA A 15 -12.69 9.10 13.05
N HIS A 16 -12.22 9.49 14.24
CA HIS A 16 -12.98 10.26 15.22
C HIS A 16 -12.33 11.62 15.53
N GLN A 17 -11.31 12.01 14.77
CA GLN A 17 -10.64 13.30 14.93
C GLN A 17 -11.33 14.39 14.09
N ALA A 18 -11.16 15.65 14.50
CA ALA A 18 -11.76 16.81 13.83
C ALA A 18 -11.35 16.94 12.36
N ASP A 19 -10.14 16.46 12.03
CA ASP A 19 -9.57 16.54 10.68
C ASP A 19 -10.00 15.37 9.78
N SER A 20 -10.84 14.46 10.27
CA SER A 20 -11.32 13.32 9.49
C SER A 20 -12.43 13.72 8.51
N ASP A 21 -12.32 13.28 7.24
CA ASP A 21 -13.39 13.52 6.26
C ASP A 21 -14.56 12.54 6.47
N ASP A 22 -15.58 13.00 7.18
CA ASP A 22 -16.82 12.27 7.42
C ASP A 22 -17.64 11.99 6.14
N GLY A 23 -17.31 12.67 5.04
CA GLY A 23 -17.89 12.43 3.74
C GLY A 23 -17.47 11.10 3.15
N VAL A 24 -16.34 10.51 3.55
CA VAL A 24 -15.83 9.24 3.00
C VAL A 24 -16.06 8.09 3.98
N THR A 25 -16.43 6.91 3.47
CA THR A 25 -16.67 5.70 4.28
C THR A 25 -15.87 4.52 3.76
N PHE A 26 -15.14 3.86 4.65
CA PHE A 26 -14.49 2.58 4.41
C PHE A 26 -15.29 1.47 5.11
N ASP A 27 -15.96 0.63 4.32
CA ASP A 27 -16.66 -0.55 4.81
C ASP A 27 -15.69 -1.74 4.89
N ARG A 28 -15.31 -2.07 6.12
CA ARG A 28 -14.38 -3.17 6.45
C ARG A 28 -15.12 -4.33 7.14
N ARG A 29 -16.45 -4.39 7.05
CA ARG A 29 -17.25 -5.44 7.72
C ARG A 29 -16.79 -6.83 7.29
N GLY A 30 -16.75 -7.75 8.26
CA GLY A 30 -16.23 -9.10 8.04
C GLY A 30 -14.71 -9.22 8.17
N SER A 31 -14.04 -8.19 8.72
CA SER A 31 -12.60 -8.27 8.99
C SER A 31 -12.22 -9.44 9.90
N ILE A 32 -11.00 -9.91 9.68
CA ILE A 32 -10.41 -11.08 10.34
C ILE A 32 -9.30 -10.58 11.28
N PRO A 33 -9.42 -10.80 12.60
CA PRO A 33 -8.32 -10.52 13.51
C PRO A 33 -7.13 -11.42 13.20
N LEU A 34 -6.05 -10.86 12.66
CA LEU A 34 -4.84 -11.63 12.38
C LEU A 34 -4.07 -11.82 13.69
N ARG A 35 -4.00 -13.03 14.20
CA ARG A 35 -3.22 -13.31 15.43
C ARG A 35 -1.74 -13.46 15.08
N ASN A 36 -0.87 -13.15 16.04
CA ASN A 36 0.57 -13.39 15.91
C ASN A 36 0.89 -14.83 15.54
N GLU A 37 0.19 -15.80 16.15
CA GLU A 37 0.37 -17.23 15.88
C GLU A 37 0.02 -17.59 14.44
N ASP A 38 -1.09 -17.06 13.90
CA ASP A 38 -1.52 -17.33 12.52
C ASP A 38 -0.48 -16.78 11.53
N PHE A 39 0.01 -15.55 11.78
CA PHE A 39 1.05 -14.95 10.97
C PHE A 39 2.38 -15.71 11.06
N PHE A 40 2.77 -16.13 12.27
CA PHE A 40 3.98 -16.94 12.49
C PHE A 40 3.89 -18.30 11.78
N ASN A 41 2.72 -18.94 11.78
CA ASN A 41 2.50 -20.20 11.07
C ASN A 41 2.64 -20.04 9.56
N ILE A 42 2.14 -18.94 9.00
CA ILE A 42 2.32 -18.61 7.58
C ILE A 42 3.80 -18.46 7.25
N LEU A 43 4.55 -17.70 8.05
CA LEU A 43 6.00 -17.54 7.86
C LEU A 43 6.73 -18.89 7.98
N SER A 44 6.35 -19.72 8.95
CA SER A 44 6.93 -21.05 9.16
C SER A 44 6.71 -21.96 7.95
N GLU A 45 5.51 -21.92 7.37
CA GLU A 45 5.17 -22.70 6.18
C GLU A 45 5.96 -22.22 4.95
N HIS A 46 6.14 -20.90 4.81
CA HIS A 46 7.04 -20.34 3.80
C HIS A 46 8.47 -20.86 3.99
N VAL A 47 9.03 -20.82 5.19
CA VAL A 47 10.40 -21.31 5.46
C VAL A 47 10.57 -22.78 5.06
N LYS A 48 9.60 -23.64 5.40
CA LYS A 48 9.61 -25.07 5.04
C LYS A 48 9.56 -25.31 3.53
N ASN A 49 8.63 -24.66 2.84
CA ASN A 49 8.39 -24.90 1.43
C ASN A 49 9.50 -24.37 0.53
N HIS A 50 10.16 -23.30 0.96
CA HIS A 50 11.08 -22.59 0.09
C HIS A 50 12.50 -23.19 0.06
N LYS A 51 12.80 -24.24 0.87
CA LYS A 51 14.14 -24.88 0.98
C LYS A 51 15.30 -23.85 1.02
N TYR A 52 15.02 -22.66 1.56
CA TYR A 52 15.73 -21.41 1.30
C TYR A 52 17.21 -21.49 1.70
N TYR A 53 17.52 -22.32 2.69
CA TYR A 53 18.88 -22.49 3.20
C TYR A 53 19.68 -23.63 2.58
N ARG A 54 19.07 -24.55 1.83
CA ARG A 54 19.80 -25.74 1.31
C ARG A 54 20.75 -25.41 0.16
N GLN A 55 20.50 -24.34 -0.59
CA GLN A 55 21.34 -23.90 -1.71
C GLN A 55 22.26 -22.73 -1.36
N TYR A 56 21.82 -21.76 -0.53
CA TYR A 56 22.63 -20.56 -0.23
C TYR A 56 23.87 -20.85 0.64
N TRP A 57 23.78 -21.74 1.64
CA TRP A 57 24.91 -22.07 2.51
C TRP A 57 26.06 -22.82 1.82
N ARG A 58 25.80 -23.47 0.68
CA ARG A 58 26.83 -24.23 -0.04
C ARG A 58 27.73 -23.36 -0.90
N PHE A 59 27.31 -22.15 -1.27
CA PHE A 59 28.01 -21.34 -2.28
C PHE A 59 28.32 -19.90 -1.88
N TRP A 60 27.67 -19.33 -0.85
CA TRP A 60 27.90 -17.93 -0.46
C TRP A 60 28.49 -17.84 0.95
N LYS A 61 29.74 -17.38 1.03
CA LYS A 61 30.45 -16.98 2.26
C LYS A 61 30.23 -15.50 2.62
N GLU A 62 29.36 -14.81 1.88
CA GLU A 62 29.14 -13.37 2.02
C GLU A 62 27.98 -13.07 2.96
N GLU A 63 28.07 -11.91 3.60
CA GLU A 63 27.33 -11.44 4.78
C GLU A 63 25.87 -11.91 4.86
N PRO A 64 25.39 -12.30 6.07
CA PRO A 64 23.99 -12.66 6.23
C PRO A 64 23.14 -11.47 5.81
N ALA A 65 22.40 -11.62 4.70
CA ALA A 65 21.52 -10.58 4.20
C ALA A 65 20.68 -10.02 5.36
N GLU A 66 20.67 -8.68 5.48
CA GLU A 66 19.98 -7.96 6.55
C GLU A 66 18.53 -8.43 6.70
N TYR A 67 17.93 -8.81 5.57
CA TYR A 67 16.63 -9.46 5.44
C TYR A 67 16.72 -10.68 4.53
N ASN A 68 15.98 -11.74 4.86
CA ASN A 68 15.90 -12.97 4.07
C ASN A 68 14.51 -13.19 3.45
N LYS A 69 13.53 -12.32 3.73
CA LYS A 69 12.20 -12.33 3.12
C LYS A 69 11.61 -10.91 3.07
N PHE A 70 10.72 -10.66 2.12
CA PHE A 70 10.02 -9.38 1.99
C PHE A 70 8.51 -9.57 1.90
N PHE A 71 7.80 -8.65 2.53
CA PHE A 71 6.35 -8.51 2.46
C PHE A 71 5.99 -7.05 2.27
N ALA A 72 4.74 -6.78 1.96
CA ALA A 72 4.26 -5.41 1.92
C ALA A 72 2.83 -5.28 2.44
N ILE A 73 2.53 -4.10 2.96
CA ILE A 73 1.17 -3.66 3.27
C ILE A 73 0.72 -2.75 2.15
N ARG A 74 -0.40 -3.09 1.49
CA ARG A 74 -1.12 -2.20 0.59
C ARG A 74 -2.09 -1.40 1.43
N ALA A 75 -2.06 -0.08 1.35
CA ALA A 75 -3.08 0.78 1.95
C ALA A 75 -3.39 1.97 1.02
N GLY A 76 -4.58 1.98 0.43
CA GLY A 76 -5.01 2.97 -0.54
C GLY A 76 -3.98 3.18 -1.65
N ILE A 77 -3.46 4.41 -1.75
CA ILE A 77 -2.46 4.82 -2.76
C ILE A 77 -1.00 4.46 -2.40
N LYS A 78 -0.76 3.75 -1.29
CA LYS A 78 0.60 3.43 -0.82
C LYS A 78 0.84 1.92 -0.71
N LEU A 79 2.08 1.53 -0.99
CA LEU A 79 2.63 0.21 -0.66
C LEU A 79 3.82 0.36 0.27
N PHE A 80 3.74 -0.22 1.46
CA PHE A 80 4.80 -0.22 2.45
C PHE A 80 5.59 -1.52 2.36
N LEU A 81 6.81 -1.45 1.83
CA LEU A 81 7.73 -2.59 1.76
C LEU A 81 8.38 -2.83 3.12
N ILE A 82 8.33 -4.08 3.56
CA ILE A 82 8.80 -4.53 4.87
C ILE A 82 9.78 -5.68 4.66
N GLY A 83 10.94 -5.56 5.30
CA GLY A 83 11.93 -6.61 5.42
C GLY A 83 11.63 -7.51 6.60
N LEU A 84 11.78 -8.81 6.40
CA LEU A 84 11.82 -9.78 7.47
C LEU A 84 13.19 -10.41 7.59
N LYS A 85 13.65 -10.48 8.84
CA LYS A 85 14.75 -11.32 9.25
C LYS A 85 14.20 -12.52 9.99
N LEU A 86 14.12 -13.66 9.31
CA LEU A 86 13.65 -14.94 9.85
C LEU A 86 14.81 -15.66 10.52
N GLU A 87 14.65 -16.05 11.79
CA GLU A 87 15.62 -16.83 12.56
C GLU A 87 15.17 -18.29 12.60
N ILE A 88 16.00 -19.21 12.09
CA ILE A 88 15.70 -20.65 12.00
C ILE A 88 16.44 -21.39 13.12
N ASP A 89 15.86 -22.48 13.60
CA ASP A 89 16.55 -23.40 14.50
C ASP A 89 17.71 -24.11 13.79
N GLU A 90 18.94 -23.73 14.16
CA GLU A 90 20.18 -24.30 13.63
C GLU A 90 20.45 -25.73 14.12
N THR A 91 19.76 -26.19 15.16
CA THR A 91 19.93 -27.57 15.65
C THR A 91 19.19 -28.58 14.77
N ASP A 92 18.18 -28.14 14.01
CA ASP A 92 17.38 -28.97 13.12
C ASP A 92 17.15 -28.32 11.75
N PHE A 93 18.25 -28.12 11.03
CA PHE A 93 18.22 -27.62 9.64
C PHE A 93 17.42 -28.51 8.69
N ARG A 94 17.19 -29.79 9.01
CA ARG A 94 16.42 -30.68 8.14
C ARG A 94 14.95 -30.32 8.13
N ASN A 95 14.43 -29.90 9.27
CA ASN A 95 13.02 -29.55 9.44
C ASN A 95 12.75 -28.05 9.23
N CYS A 96 13.79 -27.20 9.13
CA CYS A 96 13.69 -25.78 8.80
C CYS A 96 12.64 -25.07 9.69
N ILE A 97 12.78 -25.21 11.01
CA ILE A 97 11.83 -24.70 11.98
C ILE A 97 12.10 -23.21 12.21
N LEU A 98 11.10 -22.35 11.97
CA LEU A 98 11.17 -20.94 12.33
C LEU A 98 11.15 -20.80 13.85
N LYS A 99 12.13 -20.08 14.41
CA LYS A 99 12.24 -19.79 15.84
C LYS A 99 11.68 -18.42 16.17
N SER A 100 12.04 -17.41 15.38
CA SER A 100 11.62 -16.03 15.59
C SER A 100 11.67 -15.24 14.28
N TYR A 101 11.11 -14.04 14.27
CA TYR A 101 11.29 -13.10 13.18
C TYR A 101 11.41 -11.66 13.70
N LYS A 102 12.08 -10.82 12.93
CA LYS A 102 12.07 -9.36 13.11
C LYS A 102 11.57 -8.68 11.85
N MET A 103 10.81 -7.60 12.04
CA MET A 103 10.26 -6.77 10.98
C MET A 103 10.96 -5.42 10.96
N GLU A 104 11.30 -4.94 9.77
CA GLU A 104 11.81 -3.59 9.58
C GLU A 104 11.15 -2.94 8.37
N PHE A 105 10.77 -1.67 8.53
CA PHE A 105 10.25 -0.88 7.42
C PHE A 105 11.40 -0.51 6.47
N ILE A 106 11.20 -0.72 5.18
CA ILE A 106 12.22 -0.49 4.15
C ILE A 106 11.92 0.75 3.34
N LYS A 107 10.77 0.77 2.65
CA LYS A 107 10.44 1.81 1.67
C LYS A 107 8.94 1.92 1.50
N THR A 108 8.47 3.14 1.25
CA THR A 108 7.11 3.39 0.76
C THR A 108 7.15 3.65 -0.73
N PHE A 109 6.24 3.01 -1.47
CA PHE A 109 5.93 3.36 -2.85
C PHE A 109 4.62 4.14 -2.85
N GLU A 110 4.67 5.34 -3.43
CA GLU A 110 3.50 6.21 -3.66
C GLU A 110 2.83 5.85 -5.01
N ASP A 111 1.64 6.40 -5.26
CA ASP A 111 0.83 6.19 -6.46
C ASP A 111 0.58 4.71 -6.79
N PHE A 112 0.49 3.90 -5.74
CA PHE A 112 0.23 2.48 -5.82
C PHE A 112 -1.27 2.25 -6.05
N ASP A 113 -1.69 2.07 -7.31
CA ASP A 113 -3.05 1.67 -7.67
C ASP A 113 -3.07 0.24 -8.23
N TYR A 114 -3.01 -0.76 -7.35
CA TYR A 114 -3.19 -2.16 -7.74
C TYR A 114 -4.53 -2.71 -7.25
N ARG A 115 -5.55 -2.41 -8.06
CA ARG A 115 -6.71 -3.28 -8.31
C ARG A 115 -7.50 -3.70 -7.06
N GLY A 116 -8.28 -2.76 -6.53
CA GLY A 116 -9.57 -3.05 -5.89
C GLY A 116 -9.54 -3.40 -4.41
N LYS A 117 -8.37 -3.50 -3.76
CA LYS A 117 -8.28 -3.66 -2.31
C LYS A 117 -7.65 -2.45 -1.65
N ILE A 118 -8.44 -1.80 -0.79
CA ILE A 118 -8.05 -0.62 -0.02
C ILE A 118 -6.98 -0.98 1.03
N LEU A 119 -7.01 -2.20 1.59
CA LEU A 119 -6.03 -2.66 2.57
C LEU A 119 -5.76 -4.15 2.37
N ASP A 120 -4.49 -4.55 2.29
CA ASP A 120 -4.11 -5.96 2.19
C ASP A 120 -2.65 -6.23 2.61
N ILE A 121 -2.35 -7.48 2.98
CA ILE A 121 -0.99 -7.98 3.23
C ILE A 121 -0.57 -8.87 2.07
N VAL A 122 0.60 -8.60 1.49
CA VAL A 122 1.08 -9.31 0.30
C VAL A 122 2.52 -9.78 0.44
N SER A 123 2.84 -10.91 -0.19
CA SER A 123 4.21 -11.37 -0.37
C SER A 123 4.87 -10.61 -1.52
N VAL A 124 6.14 -10.26 -1.36
CA VAL A 124 6.96 -9.69 -2.41
C VAL A 124 7.99 -10.73 -2.85
N GLU A 125 7.83 -11.21 -4.08
CA GLU A 125 8.76 -12.09 -4.79
C GLU A 125 9.76 -11.27 -5.62
N ASN A 126 10.80 -11.94 -6.15
CA ASN A 126 12.00 -11.34 -6.76
C ASN A 126 13.01 -10.78 -5.74
N ILE A 127 13.40 -11.66 -4.82
CA ILE A 127 14.18 -11.35 -3.61
C ILE A 127 15.62 -10.98 -3.97
N ASP A 128 16.24 -11.60 -4.98
CA ASP A 128 17.67 -11.37 -5.29
C ASP A 128 17.99 -9.92 -5.71
N SER A 129 17.14 -9.32 -6.56
CA SER A 129 17.32 -7.93 -6.99
C SER A 129 17.14 -6.96 -5.83
N LEU A 130 16.14 -7.21 -4.97
CA LEU A 130 15.86 -6.45 -3.75
C LEU A 130 17.00 -6.55 -2.74
N VAL A 131 17.45 -7.76 -2.42
CA VAL A 131 18.60 -8.02 -1.54
C VAL A 131 19.84 -7.34 -2.08
N THR A 132 20.11 -7.45 -3.38
CA THR A 132 21.26 -6.79 -4.01
C THR A 132 21.18 -5.27 -3.88
N ALA A 133 20.00 -4.68 -4.10
CA ALA A 133 19.80 -3.24 -3.95
C ALA A 133 19.99 -2.77 -2.51
N ILE A 134 19.48 -3.54 -1.53
CA ILE A 134 19.64 -3.26 -0.10
C ILE A 134 21.11 -3.35 0.31
N ASN A 135 21.79 -4.45 -0.03
CA ASN A 135 23.21 -4.66 0.27
C ASN A 135 24.09 -3.58 -0.36
N LYS A 136 23.74 -3.09 -1.55
CA LYS A 136 24.44 -1.99 -2.23
C LYS A 136 24.02 -0.60 -1.75
N LYS A 137 23.10 -0.49 -0.78
CA LYS A 137 22.50 0.77 -0.28
C LYS A 137 21.93 1.64 -1.40
N LYS A 138 21.28 1.00 -2.38
CA LYS A 138 20.71 1.62 -3.59
C LYS A 138 19.19 1.50 -3.63
N LEU A 139 18.57 1.59 -2.46
CA LEU A 139 17.14 1.34 -2.28
C LEU A 139 16.27 2.37 -3.03
N GLU A 140 16.77 3.59 -3.25
CA GLU A 140 16.11 4.60 -4.07
C GLU A 140 15.84 4.11 -5.51
N ASN A 141 16.71 3.23 -6.03
CA ASN A 141 16.62 2.72 -7.40
C ASN A 141 15.61 1.58 -7.58
N VAL A 142 15.14 0.97 -6.49
CA VAL A 142 14.13 -0.09 -6.56
C VAL A 142 12.82 0.54 -7.02
N LYS A 143 12.31 0.07 -8.16
CA LYS A 143 11.04 0.53 -8.73
C LYS A 143 9.91 -0.43 -8.39
N LEU A 144 8.71 0.12 -8.23
CA LEU A 144 7.51 -0.67 -7.98
C LEU A 144 7.28 -1.73 -9.08
N SER A 145 7.54 -1.37 -10.34
CA SER A 145 7.38 -2.25 -11.51
C SER A 145 8.28 -3.49 -11.49
N GLU A 146 9.31 -3.50 -10.66
CA GLU A 146 10.25 -4.61 -10.52
C GLU A 146 9.81 -5.63 -9.44
N LEU A 147 8.80 -5.25 -8.64
CA LEU A 147 8.28 -6.08 -7.56
C LEU A 147 7.24 -7.06 -8.09
N VAL A 148 7.42 -8.34 -7.76
CA VAL A 148 6.41 -9.36 -8.04
C VAL A 148 5.56 -9.54 -6.79
N ILE A 149 4.33 -9.03 -6.81
CA ILE A 149 3.43 -9.07 -5.66
C ILE A 149 2.50 -10.28 -5.75
N ARG A 150 2.43 -11.09 -4.69
CA ARG A 150 1.52 -12.25 -4.57
C ARG A 150 0.75 -12.25 -3.27
N ASN A 151 -0.28 -13.09 -3.22
CA ASN A 151 -0.94 -13.41 -1.96
C ASN A 151 0.08 -14.05 -1.00
N ILE A 152 0.07 -13.63 0.26
CA ILE A 152 0.94 -14.13 1.34
C ILE A 152 0.60 -15.57 1.80
N GLY A 153 -0.51 -16.14 1.32
CA GLY A 153 -1.10 -17.38 1.82
C GLY A 153 -2.31 -17.14 2.75
N LEU A 154 -2.80 -15.90 2.82
CA LEU A 154 -3.99 -15.55 3.57
C LEU A 154 -5.24 -15.67 2.69
N PRO A 155 -6.35 -16.20 3.22
CA PRO A 155 -7.66 -16.09 2.58
C PRO A 155 -8.00 -14.65 2.20
N ASP A 156 -8.82 -14.50 1.18
CA ASP A 156 -9.28 -13.18 0.75
C ASP A 156 -10.11 -12.51 1.86
N GLY A 157 -9.71 -11.31 2.29
CA GLY A 157 -10.39 -10.56 3.36
C GLY A 157 -9.58 -9.38 3.87
N PHE A 158 -10.19 -8.59 4.75
CA PHE A 158 -9.52 -7.50 5.47
C PHE A 158 -8.96 -8.01 6.79
N TYR A 159 -7.65 -7.84 7.01
CA TYR A 159 -6.99 -8.29 8.23
C TYR A 159 -6.75 -7.12 9.17
N ILE A 160 -7.03 -7.34 10.46
CA ILE A 160 -6.70 -6.38 11.52
C ILE A 160 -5.22 -6.50 11.85
N LEU A 161 -4.47 -5.41 11.66
CA LEU A 161 -3.01 -5.38 11.72
C LEU A 161 -2.46 -5.11 13.12
N LYS A 162 -3.27 -4.55 14.03
CA LYS A 162 -2.83 -4.15 15.40
C LYS A 162 -2.18 -5.25 16.22
N ASN A 163 -2.51 -6.50 15.90
CA ASN A 163 -2.11 -7.65 16.68
C ASN A 163 -0.75 -8.21 16.24
N ILE A 164 -0.21 -7.76 15.11
CA ILE A 164 1.11 -8.14 14.61
C ILE A 164 2.09 -6.96 14.71
N GLY A 165 3.36 -7.15 14.34
CA GLY A 165 4.43 -6.14 14.49
C GLY A 165 4.32 -4.89 13.59
N ILE A 166 3.18 -4.67 12.91
CA ILE A 166 2.99 -3.54 11.99
C ILE A 166 2.90 -2.18 12.69
N PRO A 167 2.15 -2.00 13.81
CA PRO A 167 2.04 -0.71 14.48
C PRO A 167 3.37 -0.13 14.98
N SER A 168 4.37 -0.98 15.22
CA SER A 168 5.71 -0.55 15.64
C SER A 168 6.59 -0.02 14.50
N ILE A 169 6.23 -0.27 13.24
CA ILE A 169 7.07 0.09 12.08
C ILE A 169 6.37 1.02 11.08
N ILE A 170 5.03 1.06 11.06
CA ILE A 170 4.26 1.95 10.18
C ILE A 170 3.31 2.79 11.04
N PRO A 171 3.46 4.13 11.07
CA PRO A 171 2.55 5.01 11.79
C PRO A 171 1.10 4.89 11.30
N PRO A 172 0.11 4.98 12.22
CA PRO A 172 -1.31 4.85 11.87
C PRO A 172 -1.77 5.91 10.85
N GLU A 173 -1.21 7.12 10.90
CA GLU A 173 -1.53 8.22 9.97
C GLU A 173 -1.22 7.84 8.52
N GLN A 174 -0.13 7.11 8.29
CA GLN A 174 0.26 6.72 6.93
C GLN A 174 -0.73 5.73 6.32
N ILE A 175 -1.25 4.78 7.11
CA ILE A 175 -2.28 3.84 6.66
C ILE A 175 -3.61 4.57 6.48
N TYR A 176 -4.04 5.34 7.47
CA TYR A 176 -5.33 6.00 7.44
C TYR A 176 -5.46 7.02 6.28
N TYR A 177 -4.52 7.96 6.15
CA TYR A 177 -4.61 9.00 5.14
C TYR A 177 -4.41 8.47 3.72
N SER A 178 -3.62 7.39 3.54
CA SER A 178 -3.48 6.76 2.22
C SER A 178 -4.78 6.09 1.76
N MET A 179 -5.50 5.41 2.66
CA MET A 179 -6.82 4.85 2.39
C MET A 179 -7.87 5.94 2.15
N GLU A 180 -7.88 6.99 2.97
CA GLU A 180 -8.80 8.13 2.82
C GLU A 180 -8.60 8.83 1.47
N THR A 181 -7.35 9.10 1.10
CA THR A 181 -7.01 9.72 -0.19
C THR A 181 -7.50 8.88 -1.36
N TYR A 182 -7.29 7.56 -1.32
CA TYR A 182 -7.78 6.64 -2.35
C TYR A 182 -9.31 6.64 -2.44
N LEU A 183 -10.01 6.56 -1.30
CA LEU A 183 -11.46 6.55 -1.31
C LEU A 183 -12.06 7.90 -1.75
N PHE A 184 -11.38 9.01 -1.46
CA PHE A 184 -11.75 10.32 -1.94
C PHE A 184 -11.57 10.44 -3.46
N SER A 185 -10.49 9.90 -4.03
CA SER A 185 -10.27 9.92 -5.48
C SER A 185 -11.38 9.18 -6.24
N LEU A 186 -11.85 8.04 -5.70
CA LEU A 186 -12.99 7.30 -6.27
C LEU A 186 -14.31 8.09 -6.31
N LYS A 187 -14.47 9.12 -5.47
CA LYS A 187 -15.65 10.00 -5.48
C LYS A 187 -15.55 11.12 -6.50
N ASN A 188 -14.35 11.67 -6.70
CA ASN A 188 -14.13 12.79 -7.62
C ASN A 188 -14.30 12.39 -9.10
N ASP A 189 -14.12 11.12 -9.43
CA ASP A 189 -14.28 10.62 -10.81
C ASP A 189 -15.74 10.67 -11.31
N LYS A 190 -16.73 10.86 -10.43
CA LYS A 190 -18.14 10.79 -10.84
C LYS A 190 -18.72 12.06 -11.45
N ASN A 191 -18.06 13.22 -11.34
CA ASN A 191 -18.67 14.52 -11.72
C ASN A 191 -17.72 15.50 -12.46
N CYS A 192 -16.62 15.04 -13.05
CA CYS A 192 -15.72 15.91 -13.81
C CYS A 192 -15.96 15.88 -15.33
N GLU A 193 -16.87 15.03 -15.82
CA GLU A 193 -17.29 15.13 -17.21
C GLU A 193 -18.14 16.39 -17.36
N SER A 194 -17.68 17.30 -18.24
CA SER A 194 -18.40 18.49 -18.69
C SER A 194 -19.58 18.10 -19.60
N LYS A 195 -20.45 17.21 -19.12
CA LYS A 195 -21.72 16.89 -19.78
C LYS A 195 -22.62 18.11 -19.65
N ASP A 196 -23.17 18.53 -20.79
CA ASP A 196 -24.09 19.66 -20.95
C ASP A 196 -23.52 21.07 -20.69
N LEU A 197 -22.20 21.23 -20.56
CA LEU A 197 -21.58 22.56 -20.55
C LEU A 197 -21.44 23.09 -21.98
N THR A 198 -21.97 24.29 -22.21
CA THR A 198 -21.73 25.05 -23.45
C THR A 198 -20.24 25.39 -23.58
N ASP A 199 -19.74 25.60 -24.80
CA ASP A 199 -18.33 25.96 -25.05
C ASP A 199 -17.90 27.18 -24.23
N SER A 200 -18.83 28.12 -24.07
CA SER A 200 -18.70 29.29 -23.22
C SER A 200 -18.47 28.98 -21.74
N GLU A 201 -19.14 27.96 -21.18
CA GLU A 201 -18.98 27.55 -19.78
C GLU A 201 -17.72 26.71 -19.58
N LYS A 202 -17.33 25.91 -20.58
CA LYS A 202 -16.04 25.21 -20.58
C LYS A 202 -14.86 26.19 -20.51
N ILE A 203 -14.91 27.27 -21.30
CA ILE A 203 -13.88 28.33 -21.31
C ILE A 203 -13.75 28.99 -19.93
N VAL A 204 -14.88 29.28 -19.27
CA VAL A 204 -14.87 29.85 -17.91
C VAL A 204 -14.33 28.87 -16.87
N ASN A 205 -14.71 27.59 -16.97
CA ASN A 205 -14.20 26.55 -16.06
C ASN A 205 -12.69 26.33 -16.18
N HIS A 206 -12.09 26.63 -17.35
CA HIS A 206 -10.63 26.66 -17.53
C HIS A 206 -9.96 27.95 -17.03
N GLY A 207 -10.70 28.84 -16.36
CA GLY A 207 -10.19 30.07 -15.77
C GLY A 207 -10.06 31.23 -16.75
N PHE A 208 -10.66 31.14 -17.95
CA PHE A 208 -10.68 32.25 -18.91
C PHE A 208 -11.88 33.16 -18.67
N ASP A 209 -11.59 34.46 -18.60
CA ASP A 209 -12.61 35.49 -18.42
C ASP A 209 -13.40 35.70 -19.73
N LYS A 210 -14.74 35.70 -19.67
CA LYS A 210 -15.60 36.01 -20.83
C LYS A 210 -15.54 37.50 -21.15
N LYS A 211 -14.44 37.95 -21.76
CA LYS A 211 -14.38 39.29 -22.32
C LYS A 211 -15.24 39.36 -23.57
N THR A 212 -16.47 39.87 -23.44
CA THR A 212 -17.22 40.41 -24.58
C THR A 212 -16.39 41.55 -25.16
N SER A 213 -15.86 41.35 -26.37
CA SER A 213 -15.13 42.39 -27.07
C SER A 213 -16.07 43.59 -27.30
N PHE A 214 -15.66 44.78 -26.84
CA PHE A 214 -16.34 46.04 -27.12
C PHE A 214 -16.13 46.46 -28.59
N ARG A 215 -16.55 45.63 -29.54
CA ARG A 215 -16.78 46.08 -30.92
C ARG A 215 -18.28 46.06 -31.19
N ASN A 216 -18.95 47.12 -30.73
CA ASN A 216 -20.20 47.52 -31.37
C ASN A 216 -19.88 47.84 -32.83
N SER A 217 -20.39 47.00 -33.73
CA SER A 217 -20.53 47.31 -35.15
C SER A 217 -21.55 48.44 -35.29
N SER A 218 -21.09 49.68 -35.35
CA SER A 218 -21.91 50.78 -35.84
C SER A 218 -21.97 50.72 -37.36
N THR A 219 -22.95 49.97 -37.85
CA THR A 219 -23.58 50.22 -39.14
C THR A 219 -24.10 51.67 -39.13
N LYS A 220 -23.56 52.53 -39.99
CA LYS A 220 -24.28 53.73 -40.44
C LYS A 220 -24.71 53.52 -41.88
N ASN A 221 -26.03 53.58 -42.06
CA ASN A 221 -26.76 53.44 -43.30
C ASN A 221 -26.45 54.54 -44.31
N VAL A 222 -26.61 54.16 -45.57
CA VAL A 222 -26.77 54.96 -46.77
C VAL A 222 -27.90 56.00 -46.61
N PHE A 223 -27.63 57.26 -46.98
CA PHE A 223 -28.36 58.07 -47.96
C PHE A 223 -27.42 59.14 -48.52
#